data_AF-A0A9Y4U0C6-F1
#
_entry.id   AF-A0A9Y4U0C6-F1
#
_cell.length_a   1.000
_cell.length_b   1.000
_cell.length_c   1.000
_cell.angle_alpha   90.00
_cell.angle_beta   90.00
_cell.angle_gamma   90.00
#
_symmetry.space_group_name_H-M   'P 1'
#
loop_
_entity.id
_entity.type
_entity.pdbx_description
1 polymer ?
#
loop_
_entity_poly.entity_id
_entity_poly.type
_entity_poly.pdbx_seq_one_letter_code
_entity_poly.pdbx_strand_id
1 'polypeptide(L)'
;MAHLVSSGDGLVVTVDRESGDVLWSQNYGSPVIGLYLYSGDSLRHAPHLSLAMETLRFLTFSSAGDQADAHSSLKWSYQFVKEQASAQAQLV
;
A
#
# COMPACT_ATOMS: atom_id res chain seq x y z
N MET A 1 9.23 -0.90 0.39
CA MET A 1 8.03 -0.29 -0.22
C MET A 1 6.90 -1.32 -0.42
N ALA A 2 5.67 -0.89 -0.19
CA ALA A 2 4.44 -1.61 -0.52
C ALA A 2 3.41 -0.62 -1.08
N HIS A 3 2.61 -1.07 -2.06
CA HIS A 3 1.60 -0.25 -2.72
C HIS A 3 0.20 -0.71 -2.30
N LEU A 4 -0.62 0.25 -1.87
CA LEU A 4 -2.00 0.06 -1.47
C LEU A 4 -2.88 0.91 -2.40
N VAL A 5 -3.94 0.32 -2.93
CA VAL A 5 -4.86 1.02 -3.83
C VAL A 5 -6.29 0.92 -3.33
N SER A 6 -7.03 2.01 -3.45
CA SER A 6 -8.46 2.00 -3.20
C SER A 6 -9.19 1.33 -4.36
N SER A 7 -10.10 0.42 -4.06
CA SER A 7 -10.91 -0.27 -5.05
C SER A 7 -11.93 0.65 -5.76
N GLY A 8 -12.24 1.84 -5.23
CA GLY A 8 -13.39 2.65 -5.67
C GLY A 8 -13.08 4.05 -6.20
N ASP A 9 -12.10 4.76 -5.63
CA ASP A 9 -11.90 6.19 -5.91
C ASP A 9 -10.56 6.55 -6.55
N GLY A 10 -9.62 5.60 -6.64
CA GLY A 10 -8.32 5.84 -7.28
C GLY A 10 -7.23 6.40 -6.35
N LEU A 11 -7.45 6.40 -5.04
CA LEU A 11 -6.40 6.66 -4.07
C LEU A 11 -5.34 5.55 -4.12
N VAL A 12 -4.08 5.95 -4.29
CA VAL A 12 -2.90 5.11 -4.16
C VAL A 12 -2.05 5.64 -3.03
N VAL A 13 -1.62 4.74 -2.14
CA VAL A 13 -0.72 5.05 -1.03
C VAL A 13 0.45 4.10 -1.10
N THR A 14 1.66 4.65 -1.08
CA THR A 14 2.88 3.86 -0.98
C THR A 14 3.49 4.08 0.39
N VAL A 15 3.80 2.98 1.06
CA VAL A 15 4.43 3.00 2.38
C VAL A 15 5.79 2.34 2.35
N ASP A 16 6.65 2.72 3.28
CA ASP A 16 7.84 1.94 3.59
C ASP A 16 7.43 0.60 4.22
N ARG A 17 8.13 -0.47 3.84
CA ARG A 17 7.76 -1.84 4.28
C ARG A 17 8.26 -2.13 5.70
N GLU A 18 9.33 -1.48 6.13
CA GLU A 18 9.97 -1.76 7.41
C GLU A 18 9.40 -0.88 8.52
N SER A 19 9.23 0.42 8.26
CA SER A 19 8.66 1.34 9.23
C SER A 19 7.13 1.42 9.17
N GLY A 20 6.55 1.23 7.99
CA GLY A 20 5.13 1.48 7.75
C GLY A 20 4.80 2.95 7.47
N ASP A 21 5.81 3.82 7.35
CA ASP A 21 5.61 5.24 7.08
C ASP A 21 5.09 5.47 5.66
N VAL A 22 4.19 6.44 5.49
CA VAL A 22 3.71 6.84 4.17
C VAL A 22 4.83 7.58 3.44
N LEU A 23 5.25 7.02 2.29
CA LEU A 23 6.23 7.65 1.42
C LEU A 23 5.58 8.66 0.48
N TRP A 24 4.42 8.32 -0.08
CA TRP A 24 3.60 9.23 -0.87
C TRP A 24 2.17 8.73 -1.01
N SER A 25 1.26 9.65 -1.32
CA SER A 25 -0.13 9.36 -1.67
C SER A 25 -0.58 10.20 -2.86
N GLN A 26 -1.42 9.63 -3.71
CA GLN A 26 -1.97 10.31 -4.87
C GLN A 26 -3.37 9.79 -5.15
N ASN A 27 -4.30 10.69 -5.44
CA ASN A 27 -5.63 10.34 -5.94
C ASN A 27 -5.69 10.58 -7.46
N TYR A 28 -6.07 9.56 -8.21
CA TYR A 28 -6.23 9.59 -9.67
C TYR A 28 -7.69 9.79 -10.13
N GLY A 29 -8.67 9.78 -9.22
CA GLY A 29 -10.09 10.04 -9.52
C GLY A 29 -10.84 8.88 -10.20
N SER A 30 -10.18 7.74 -10.42
CA SER A 30 -10.75 6.51 -10.97
C SER A 30 -10.01 5.31 -10.41
N PRO A 31 -10.68 4.16 -10.17
CA PRO A 31 -10.04 2.94 -9.67
C PRO A 31 -8.77 2.59 -10.43
N VAL A 32 -7.68 2.35 -9.69
CA VAL A 32 -6.41 1.94 -10.27
C VAL A 32 -6.44 0.44 -10.55
N ILE A 33 -6.33 0.09 -11.83
CA ILE A 33 -6.44 -1.30 -12.31
C ILE A 33 -5.10 -2.05 -12.36
N GLY A 34 -3.98 -1.33 -12.20
CA GLY A 34 -2.66 -1.93 -12.17
C GLY A 34 -1.57 -0.90 -11.92
N LEU A 35 -0.50 -1.34 -11.26
CA LEU A 35 0.74 -0.57 -11.11
C LEU A 35 1.83 -1.29 -11.89
N TYR A 36 2.69 -0.54 -12.56
CA TYR A 36 3.79 -1.08 -13.34
C TYR A 36 5.09 -0.37 -12.98
N LEU A 37 6.14 -1.15 -12.81
CA LEU A 37 7.51 -0.66 -12.67
C LEU A 37 8.14 -0.65 -14.05
N TYR A 38 8.66 0.51 -14.44
CA TYR A 38 9.54 0.62 -15.59
C TYR A 38 10.95 0.22 -15.17
N SER A 39 11.53 -0.79 -15.81
CA SER A 39 12.89 -1.26 -15.53
C SER A 39 13.59 -1.71 -16.80
N GLY A 40 14.69 -1.03 -17.15
CA GLY A 40 15.36 -1.21 -18.44
C GLY A 40 14.43 -0.76 -19.56
N ASP A 41 13.98 -1.71 -20.37
CA ASP A 41 13.10 -1.51 -21.53
C ASP A 41 11.77 -2.26 -21.38
N SER A 42 11.34 -2.58 -20.16
CA SER A 42 10.13 -3.36 -19.91
C SER A 42 9.31 -2.84 -18.74
N LEU A 43 7.99 -2.99 -18.87
CA LEU A 43 7.02 -2.77 -17.81
C LEU A 43 6.79 -4.09 -17.08
N ARG A 44 7.00 -4.10 -15.76
CA ARG A 44 6.69 -5.24 -14.90
C ARG A 44 5.56 -4.89 -13.96
N HIS A 45 4.60 -5.79 -13.79
CA HIS A 45 3.49 -5.58 -12.86
C HIS A 45 4.03 -5.45 -11.42
N ALA A 46 3.67 -4.37 -10.76
CA ALA A 46 4.04 -4.10 -9.38
C ALA A 46 3.02 -4.77 -8.44
N PRO A 47 3.47 -5.54 -7.44
CA PRO A 47 2.56 -6.11 -6.45
C PRO A 47 1.92 -4.99 -5.64
N HIS A 48 0.59 -5.00 -5.59
CA HIS A 48 -0.21 -4.04 -4.84
C HIS A 48 -1.38 -4.77 -4.16
N LEU A 49 -1.89 -4.17 -3.08
CA LEU A 49 -3.05 -4.66 -2.35
C LEU A 49 -4.22 -3.70 -2.58
N SER A 50 -5.33 -4.23 -3.09
CA SER A 50 -6.58 -3.47 -3.22
C SER A 50 -7.39 -3.56 -1.94
N LEU A 51 -7.83 -2.41 -1.44
CA LEU A 51 -8.61 -2.27 -0.21
C LEU A 51 -9.85 -1.41 -0.45
N ALA A 52 -10.90 -1.64 0.35
CA ALA A 52 -12.05 -0.76 0.37
C ALA A 52 -11.65 0.68 0.75
N MET A 53 -12.36 1.67 0.20
CA MET A 53 -12.05 3.10 0.35
C MET A 53 -11.84 3.50 1.82
N GLU A 54 -12.78 3.12 2.68
CA GLU A 54 -12.72 3.47 4.11
C GLU A 54 -11.59 2.76 4.84
N THR A 55 -11.32 1.49 4.48
CA THR A 55 -10.20 0.73 5.05
C THR A 55 -8.88 1.41 4.74
N LEU A 56 -8.64 1.77 3.47
CA LEU A 56 -7.40 2.46 3.09
C LEU A 56 -7.30 3.84 3.76
N ARG A 57 -8.41 4.57 3.83
CA ARG A 57 -8.46 5.90 4.44
C ARG A 57 -8.12 5.86 5.92
N PHE A 58 -8.79 5.00 6.68
CA PHE A 58 -8.51 4.78 8.10
C PHE A 58 -7.02 4.47 8.31
N LEU A 59 -6.52 3.51 7.57
CA LEU A 59 -5.14 3.07 7.65
C LEU A 59 -4.09 4.14 7.26
N THR A 60 -4.45 5.09 6.40
CA THR A 60 -3.54 6.16 5.93
C THR A 60 -3.57 7.39 6.84
N PHE A 61 -4.75 7.78 7.33
CA PHE A 61 -4.95 9.05 8.03
C PHE A 61 -5.11 8.90 9.54
N SER A 62 -5.48 7.71 10.04
CA SER A 62 -5.46 7.44 11.49
C SER A 62 -4.04 7.26 12.03
N SER A 63 -3.05 6.95 11.18
CA SER A 63 -1.63 6.92 11.57
C SER A 63 -0.97 8.31 11.59
N ALA A 64 -1.59 9.33 10.99
CA ALA A 64 -1.03 10.68 10.86
C ALA A 64 -1.54 11.67 11.94
N GLY A 65 -2.52 11.26 12.75
CA GLY A 65 -3.35 12.16 13.54
C GLY A 65 -3.16 12.17 15.05
N ASP A 66 -2.08 11.62 15.61
CA ASP A 66 -1.93 11.53 17.08
C ASP A 66 -0.54 11.96 17.56
N GLN A 67 -0.30 13.28 17.52
CA GLN A 67 0.69 13.95 18.37
C GLN A 67 -0.01 14.45 19.65
N ALA A 68 -0.58 13.52 20.41
CA ALA A 68 -0.91 13.69 21.82
C ALA A 68 -1.13 12.28 22.40
N ASP A 69 -0.23 11.85 23.26
CA ASP A 69 -0.45 10.73 24.20
C ASP A 69 -0.42 9.31 23.62
N ALA A 70 0.81 8.77 23.62
CA ALA A 70 1.12 7.40 24.04
C ALA A 70 0.35 6.24 23.36
N HIS A 71 1.01 5.63 22.37
CA HIS A 71 0.82 4.24 21.91
C HIS A 71 -0.32 3.91 20.94
N SER A 72 -0.83 4.84 20.13
CA SER A 72 -1.54 4.47 18.88
C SER A 72 -0.56 4.06 17.77
N SER A 73 0.32 3.11 18.11
CA SER A 73 1.19 2.40 17.18
C SER A 73 0.34 1.35 16.48
N LEU A 74 -0.52 1.78 15.56
CA LEU A 74 -0.86 0.94 14.41
C LEU A 74 0.38 0.88 13.49
N LYS A 75 1.51 0.44 14.07
CA LYS A 75 2.71 0.04 13.35
C LYS A 75 2.26 -1.15 12.53
N TRP A 76 2.00 -0.87 11.27
CA TRP A 76 1.53 -1.83 10.28
C TRP A 76 2.35 -3.13 10.39
N SER A 77 1.82 -4.10 11.11
CA SER A 77 2.52 -5.35 11.39
C SER A 77 2.34 -6.27 10.19
N TYR A 78 3.14 -5.99 9.17
CA TYR A 78 3.14 -6.62 7.84
C TYR A 78 3.67 -8.07 7.87
N GLN A 79 2.81 -9.03 8.20
CA GLN A 79 3.08 -10.47 7.96
C GLN A 79 2.45 -10.97 6.65
N PHE A 80 1.25 -10.49 6.30
CA PHE A 80 0.46 -11.00 5.16
C PHE A 80 1.07 -10.71 3.76
N VAL A 81 1.67 -9.53 3.55
CA VAL A 81 2.26 -9.16 2.24
C VAL A 81 3.52 -9.95 1.91
N LYS A 82 4.26 -10.43 2.92
CA LYS A 82 5.43 -11.30 2.71
C LYS A 82 5.00 -12.66 2.13
N GLU A 83 3.87 -13.18 2.59
CA GLU A 83 3.36 -14.48 2.19
C GLU A 83 2.81 -14.47 0.76
N GLN A 84 2.09 -13.42 0.36
CA GLN A 84 1.59 -13.29 -1.02
C GLN A 84 2.71 -13.12 -2.07
N ALA A 85 3.79 -12.40 -1.74
CA ALA A 85 4.95 -12.28 -2.62
C ALA A 85 5.73 -13.60 -2.75
N SER A 86 5.83 -14.38 -1.66
CA SER A 86 6.42 -15.73 -1.68
C SER A 86 5.57 -16.71 -2.49
N ALA A 87 4.24 -16.66 -2.34
CA ALA A 87 3.32 -17.54 -3.05
C ALA A 87 3.34 -17.30 -4.57
N GLN A 88 3.50 -16.05 -5.02
CA GLN A 88 3.66 -15.75 -6.45
C GLN A 88 5.04 -16.13 -7.01
N ALA A 89 6.08 -16.21 -6.18
CA ALA A 89 7.42 -16.63 -6.62
C ALA A 89 7.59 -18.15 -6.73
N GLN A 90 6.70 -18.95 -6.13
CA GLN A 90 6.75 -20.43 -6.16
C GLN A 90 5.90 -21.08 -7.26
N LEU A 91 5.21 -20.30 -8.09
CA LEU A 91 4.49 -20.78 -9.27
C LEU A 91 5.35 -20.60 -10.53
N VAL A 92 6.42 -21.38 -10.63
CA VAL A 92 7.23 -21.59 -11.86
C VAL A 92 7.45 -23.08 -12.05
#